data_AF-T1ARE7-F1
#
_entry.id   AF-T1ARE7-F1
#
_cell.length_a   1.000
_cell.length_b   1.000
_cell.length_c   1.000
_cell.angle_alpha   90.00
_cell.angle_beta   90.00
_cell.angle_gamma   90.00
#
_symmetry.space_group_name_H-M   'P 1'
#
loop_
_entity.id
_entity.type
_entity.pdbx_description
1 polymer ?
#
loop_
_entity_poly.entity_id
_entity_poly.type
_entity_poly.pdbx_seq_one_letter_code
_entity_poly.pdbx_strand_id
1 'polypeptide(L)'
;MSGPTAAGGATIRASVLSLIVDGLASRNLPIDHLLAEHIEPDQLADPYSELDLRRYVAVFETAAALASDPFFGLRLSQEVEIEQFGPLGIVILAAGTLAKAMCAWARYSSAWQSGTITEVVSKGDVWECVYQISDDTIRPRRQDTEFTLALVCRLFRGT
;
A
#
# COMPACT_ATOMS: atom_id res chain seq x y z
N MET A 1 -22.36 -15.06 28.99
CA MET A 1 -23.08 -14.27 27.98
C MET A 1 -22.11 -14.03 26.83
N SER A 2 -22.44 -14.54 25.66
CA SER A 2 -21.56 -14.70 24.50
C SER A 2 -21.24 -13.35 23.82
N GLY A 3 -19.98 -13.13 23.40
CA GLY A 3 -19.67 -12.30 22.21
C GLY A 3 -19.92 -13.11 20.92
N PRO A 4 -19.74 -12.58 19.67
CA PRO A 4 -18.92 -11.45 19.18
C PRO A 4 -19.76 -10.41 18.36
N THR A 5 -19.28 -9.32 17.71
CA THR A 5 -18.36 -9.21 16.54
C THR A 5 -17.96 -7.74 16.30
N ALA A 6 -16.66 -7.41 16.27
CA ALA A 6 -16.20 -6.20 15.58
C ALA A 6 -16.45 -6.41 14.08
N ALA A 7 -17.22 -5.53 13.44
CA ALA A 7 -17.29 -5.51 11.98
C ALA A 7 -15.90 -5.12 11.46
N GLY A 8 -15.04 -6.11 11.20
CA GLY A 8 -13.66 -5.89 10.80
C GLY A 8 -13.61 -5.21 9.43
N GLY A 9 -13.36 -3.91 9.41
CA GLY A 9 -13.11 -3.15 8.19
C GLY A 9 -11.81 -3.59 7.51
N ALA A 10 -11.62 -3.21 6.25
CA ALA A 10 -10.34 -3.39 5.57
C ALA A 10 -9.24 -2.61 6.31
N THR A 11 -8.06 -3.21 6.42
CA THR A 11 -6.94 -2.70 7.19
C THR A 11 -5.67 -2.62 6.36
N ILE A 12 -4.74 -1.77 6.81
CA ILE A 12 -3.40 -1.66 6.26
C ILE A 12 -2.36 -1.52 7.37
N ARG A 13 -1.16 -2.06 7.19
CA ARG A 13 -0.07 -1.94 8.18
C ARG A 13 0.44 -0.49 8.26
N ALA A 14 0.73 -0.01 9.46
CA ALA A 14 1.29 1.33 9.66
C ALA A 14 2.62 1.54 8.94
N SER A 15 3.42 0.49 8.75
CA SER A 15 4.65 0.54 7.94
C SER A 15 4.42 1.07 6.51
N VAL A 16 3.26 0.81 5.91
CA VAL A 16 2.93 1.32 4.57
C VAL A 16 2.65 2.83 4.60
N LEU A 17 2.04 3.32 5.68
CA LEU A 17 1.82 4.75 5.88
C LEU A 17 3.14 5.49 6.12
N SER A 18 4.10 4.87 6.80
CA SER A 18 5.44 5.45 6.99
C SER A 18 6.11 5.80 5.66
N LEU A 19 5.90 5.01 4.60
CA LEU A 19 6.42 5.33 3.25
C LEU A 19 5.87 6.64 2.71
N ILE A 20 4.58 6.92 2.96
CA ILE A 20 3.94 8.18 2.56
C ILE A 20 4.50 9.33 3.39
N VAL A 21 4.63 9.13 4.70
CA VAL A 21 5.18 10.13 5.62
C VAL A 21 6.60 10.52 5.21
N ASP A 22 7.48 9.55 4.94
CA ASP A 22 8.85 9.80 4.50
C ASP A 22 8.88 10.56 3.16
N GLY A 23 8.03 10.17 2.22
CA GLY A 23 7.88 10.85 0.94
C GLY A 23 7.38 12.29 1.07
N LEU A 24 6.48 12.58 2.01
CA LEU A 24 6.04 13.95 2.25
C LEU A 24 7.09 14.78 2.99
N ALA A 25 7.86 14.16 3.88
CA ALA A 25 8.87 14.85 4.70
C ALA A 25 9.98 15.41 3.82
N SER A 26 10.37 14.67 2.76
CA SER A 26 11.34 15.14 1.76
C SER A 26 10.86 16.38 0.98
N ARG A 27 9.57 16.71 1.04
CA ARG A 27 8.92 17.81 0.32
C ARG A 27 8.54 19.01 1.22
N ASN A 28 8.92 18.99 2.51
CA ASN A 28 8.58 20.03 3.50
C ASN A 28 7.07 20.34 3.60
N LEU A 29 6.21 19.33 3.43
CA LEU A 29 4.76 19.46 3.57
C LEU A 29 4.32 19.26 5.03
N PRO A 30 3.22 19.89 5.49
CA PRO A 30 2.75 19.81 6.87
C PRO A 30 2.08 18.47 7.17
N ILE A 31 2.88 17.45 7.47
CA ILE A 31 2.42 16.07 7.67
C ILE A 31 1.71 15.89 9.00
N ASP A 32 2.18 16.55 10.07
CA ASP A 32 1.67 16.33 11.42
C ASP A 32 0.16 16.67 11.52
N HIS A 33 -0.28 17.72 10.82
CA HIS A 33 -1.69 18.09 10.76
C HIS A 33 -2.51 17.07 9.96
N LEU A 34 -2.00 16.61 8.82
CA LEU A 34 -2.66 15.59 8.01
C LEU A 34 -2.82 14.26 8.76
N LEU A 35 -1.78 13.83 9.49
CA LEU A 35 -1.84 12.63 10.29
C LEU A 35 -2.82 12.78 11.45
N ALA A 36 -2.80 13.90 12.18
CA ALA A 36 -3.70 14.14 13.31
C ALA A 36 -5.19 14.15 12.93
N GLU A 37 -5.54 14.45 11.67
CA GLU A 37 -6.93 14.41 11.18
C GLU A 37 -7.46 12.98 10.98
N HIS A 38 -6.57 11.99 10.86
CA HIS A 38 -6.94 10.66 10.39
C HIS A 38 -6.38 9.51 11.23
N ILE A 39 -5.24 9.68 11.90
CA ILE A 39 -4.44 8.63 12.52
C ILE A 39 -4.05 9.06 13.94
N GLU A 40 -4.33 8.20 14.91
CA GLU A 40 -3.89 8.44 16.29
C GLU A 40 -2.37 8.24 16.38
N PRO A 41 -1.61 9.13 17.04
CA PRO A 41 -0.14 9.05 17.11
C PRO A 41 0.39 7.69 17.59
N ASP A 42 -0.29 7.07 18.55
CA ASP A 42 0.10 5.77 19.11
C ASP A 42 0.03 4.63 18.08
N GLN A 43 -0.79 4.77 17.02
CA GLN A 43 -0.87 3.76 15.96
C GLN A 43 0.40 3.73 15.11
N LEU A 44 1.16 4.83 15.03
CA LEU A 44 2.40 4.89 14.26
C LEU A 44 3.61 4.38 15.06
N ALA A 45 3.47 4.14 16.37
CA ALA A 45 4.57 3.67 17.21
C ALA A 45 4.96 2.21 16.92
N ASP A 46 4.02 1.39 16.45
CA ASP A 46 4.27 0.01 16.01
C ASP A 46 4.05 -0.11 14.50
N PRO A 47 5.10 -0.41 13.70
CA PRO A 47 4.97 -0.55 12.24
C PRO A 47 4.03 -1.70 11.81
N TYR A 48 3.77 -2.66 12.70
CA TYR A 48 2.86 -3.77 12.44
C TYR A 48 1.43 -3.49 12.89
N SER A 49 1.14 -2.33 13.49
CA SER A 49 -0.22 -1.95 13.85
C SER A 49 -1.11 -1.91 12.60
N GLU A 50 -2.39 -2.19 12.79
CA GLU A 50 -3.38 -2.11 11.72
C GLU A 50 -4.09 -0.76 11.77
N LEU A 51 -4.05 -0.07 10.64
CA LEU A 51 -4.79 1.16 10.36
C LEU A 51 -6.02 0.82 9.55
N ASP A 52 -7.09 1.60 9.73
CA ASP A 52 -8.27 1.52 8.87
C ASP A 52 -7.88 1.96 7.44
N LEU A 53 -8.20 1.12 6.45
CA LEU A 53 -7.80 1.35 5.06
C LEU A 53 -8.42 2.63 4.49
N ARG A 54 -9.66 2.98 4.87
CA ARG A 54 -10.31 4.19 4.38
C ARG A 54 -9.59 5.43 4.89
N ARG A 55 -9.18 5.44 6.16
CA ARG A 55 -8.38 6.54 6.74
C ARG A 55 -7.02 6.66 6.05
N TYR A 56 -6.34 5.54 5.79
CA TYR A 56 -5.09 5.54 5.02
C TYR A 56 -5.27 6.13 3.60
N VAL A 57 -6.29 5.68 2.86
CA VAL A 57 -6.54 6.19 1.50
C VAL A 57 -6.88 7.69 1.53
N ALA A 58 -7.65 8.14 2.53
CA ALA A 58 -7.94 9.56 2.71
C ALA A 58 -6.67 10.39 2.97
N VAL A 59 -5.77 9.91 3.84
CA VAL A 59 -4.45 10.54 4.05
C VAL A 59 -3.68 10.64 2.74
N PHE A 60 -3.64 9.57 1.95
CA PHE A 60 -2.87 9.53 0.71
C PHE A 60 -3.41 10.50 -0.36
N GLU A 61 -4.73 10.61 -0.49
CA GLU A 61 -5.37 11.54 -1.43
C GLU A 61 -5.22 13.00 -0.97
N THR A 62 -5.37 13.28 0.32
CA THR A 62 -5.15 14.62 0.87
C THR A 62 -3.67 15.03 0.75
N ALA A 63 -2.73 14.10 0.95
CA ALA A 63 -1.31 14.30 0.70
C ALA A 63 -1.02 14.76 -0.73
N ALA A 64 -1.61 14.08 -1.72
CA ALA A 64 -1.48 14.43 -3.12
C ALA A 64 -2.07 15.82 -3.43
N ALA A 65 -3.21 16.16 -2.82
CA ALA A 65 -3.82 17.49 -2.96
C ALA A 65 -2.95 18.60 -2.36
N LEU A 66 -2.41 18.40 -1.15
CA LEU A 66 -1.50 19.33 -0.50
C LEU A 66 -0.20 19.52 -1.30
N ALA A 67 0.32 18.45 -1.88
CA ALA A 67 1.49 18.50 -2.77
C ALA A 67 1.18 19.14 -4.13
N SER A 68 -0.09 19.42 -4.45
CA SER A 68 -0.55 19.83 -5.80
C SER A 68 -0.05 18.86 -6.88
N ASP A 69 -0.04 17.57 -6.56
CA ASP A 69 0.57 16.52 -7.36
C ASP A 69 -0.46 15.44 -7.72
N PRO A 70 -1.00 15.43 -8.95
CA PRO A 70 -1.97 14.43 -9.36
C PRO A 70 -1.38 13.02 -9.57
N PHE A 71 -0.04 12.88 -9.57
CA PHE A 71 0.69 11.62 -9.75
C PHE A 71 1.54 11.29 -8.51
N PHE A 72 1.14 11.80 -7.36
CA PHE A 72 1.89 11.69 -6.12
C PHE A 72 2.23 10.24 -5.77
N GLY A 73 1.24 9.35 -5.76
CA GLY A 73 1.43 7.92 -5.48
C GLY A 73 2.34 7.22 -6.49
N LEU A 74 2.17 7.50 -7.79
CA LEU A 74 3.04 6.98 -8.85
C LEU A 74 4.51 7.39 -8.66
N ARG A 75 4.76 8.66 -8.27
CA ARG A 75 6.12 9.15 -8.02
C ARG A 75 6.70 8.60 -6.74
N LEU A 76 5.90 8.58 -5.67
CA LEU A 76 6.31 8.04 -4.38
C LEU A 76 6.76 6.58 -4.50
N SER A 77 6.09 5.77 -5.33
CA SER A 77 6.49 4.36 -5.52
C SER A 77 7.90 4.18 -6.10
N GLN A 78 8.49 5.22 -6.71
CA GLN A 78 9.85 5.20 -7.23
C GLN A 78 10.91 5.45 -6.15
N GLU A 79 10.50 6.02 -5.01
CA GLU A 79 11.36 6.35 -3.86
C GLU A 79 11.39 5.22 -2.83
N VAL A 80 10.42 4.30 -2.87
CA VAL A 80 10.36 3.14 -1.97
C VAL A 80 11.48 2.18 -2.33
N GLU A 81 12.12 1.53 -1.37
CA GLU A 81 13.09 0.46 -1.60
C GLU A 81 12.51 -0.92 -1.27
N ILE A 82 13.02 -1.98 -1.91
CA ILE A 82 12.46 -3.34 -1.74
C ILE A 82 12.61 -3.86 -0.29
N GLU A 83 13.61 -3.39 0.43
CA GLU A 83 13.87 -3.71 1.84
C GLU A 83 12.77 -3.16 2.75
N GLN A 84 12.12 -2.06 2.36
CA GLN A 84 10.98 -1.52 3.08
C GLN A 84 9.76 -2.45 3.02
N PHE A 85 9.83 -3.52 2.22
CA PHE A 85 8.82 -4.57 2.20
C PHE A 85 8.95 -5.64 3.27
N GLY A 86 9.98 -5.54 4.11
CA GLY A 86 10.23 -6.52 5.15
C GLY A 86 10.20 -7.95 4.60
N PRO A 87 9.47 -8.89 5.23
CA PRO A 87 9.44 -10.28 4.81
C PRO A 87 8.98 -10.53 3.36
N LEU A 88 8.04 -9.71 2.84
CA LEU A 88 7.54 -9.89 1.48
C LEU A 88 8.61 -9.53 0.44
N GLY A 89 9.38 -8.48 0.69
CA GLY A 89 10.52 -8.10 -0.15
C GLY A 89 11.54 -9.23 -0.26
N ILE A 90 11.84 -9.89 0.86
CA ILE A 90 12.75 -11.05 0.90
C ILE A 90 12.22 -12.21 0.04
N VAL A 91 10.91 -12.53 0.16
CA VAL A 91 10.30 -13.62 -0.63
C VAL A 91 10.32 -13.28 -2.13
N ILE A 92 10.04 -12.03 -2.50
CA ILE A 92 10.07 -11.56 -3.89
C ILE A 92 11.48 -11.65 -4.46
N LEU A 93 12.50 -11.16 -3.73
CA LEU A 93 13.90 -11.24 -4.13
C LEU A 93 14.40 -12.68 -4.27
N ALA A 94 13.93 -13.58 -3.40
CA ALA A 94 14.33 -14.99 -3.40
C ALA A 94 13.58 -15.85 -4.44
N ALA A 95 12.59 -15.30 -5.14
CA ALA A 95 11.70 -16.07 -6.00
C ALA A 95 12.40 -16.73 -7.21
N GLY A 96 13.54 -16.18 -7.66
CA GLY A 96 14.38 -16.73 -8.73
C GLY A 96 13.79 -16.68 -10.14
N THR A 97 12.51 -16.31 -10.29
CA THR A 97 11.89 -15.94 -11.56
C THR A 97 10.82 -14.87 -11.33
N LEU A 98 10.58 -14.03 -12.34
CA LEU A 98 9.50 -13.03 -12.32
C LEU A 98 8.14 -13.68 -12.00
N ALA A 99 7.79 -14.78 -12.68
CA ALA A 99 6.53 -15.48 -12.43
C ALA A 99 6.33 -15.89 -10.96
N LYS A 100 7.38 -16.40 -10.30
CA LYS A 100 7.33 -16.76 -8.88
C LYS A 100 7.20 -15.52 -7.98
N ALA A 101 7.88 -14.42 -8.33
CA ALA A 101 7.76 -13.15 -7.62
C ALA A 101 6.34 -12.59 -7.69
N MET A 102 5.71 -12.62 -8.87
CA MET A 102 4.32 -12.16 -9.03
C MET A 102 3.33 -13.04 -8.26
N CYS A 103 3.50 -14.36 -8.30
CA CYS A 103 2.68 -15.27 -7.51
C CYS A 103 2.86 -15.05 -6.00
N ALA A 104 4.09 -14.76 -5.54
CA ALA A 104 4.35 -14.43 -4.14
C ALA A 104 3.66 -13.12 -3.73
N TRP A 105 3.75 -12.09 -4.57
CA TRP A 105 3.03 -10.83 -4.35
C TRP A 105 1.52 -11.07 -4.19
N ALA A 106 0.88 -11.71 -5.17
CA ALA A 106 -0.56 -11.97 -5.13
C ALA A 106 -0.99 -12.80 -3.91
N ARG A 107 -0.13 -13.72 -3.47
CA ARG A 107 -0.42 -14.60 -2.32
C ARG A 107 -0.28 -13.89 -0.97
N TYR A 108 0.66 -12.96 -0.85
CA TYR A 108 1.09 -12.43 0.45
C TYR A 108 0.81 -10.94 0.64
N SER A 109 0.34 -10.20 -0.37
CA SER A 109 0.01 -8.77 -0.26
C SER A 109 -1.03 -8.49 0.83
N SER A 110 -1.94 -9.43 1.10
CA SER A 110 -2.96 -9.30 2.14
C SER A 110 -2.39 -9.22 3.57
N ALA A 111 -1.13 -9.62 3.78
CA ALA A 111 -0.46 -9.45 5.06
C ALA A 111 -0.24 -7.97 5.41
N TRP A 112 -0.22 -7.12 4.39
CA TRP A 112 -0.02 -5.69 4.49
C TRP A 112 -1.29 -4.89 4.37
N GLN A 113 -2.15 -5.25 3.43
CA GLN A 113 -3.38 -4.55 3.16
C GLN A 113 -4.49 -5.56 2.89
N SER A 114 -5.45 -5.65 3.80
CA SER A 114 -6.65 -6.46 3.60
C SER A 114 -7.70 -5.69 2.80
N GLY A 115 -8.78 -6.36 2.41
CA GLY A 115 -9.85 -5.73 1.62
C GLY A 115 -9.43 -5.32 0.21
N THR A 116 -8.47 -6.03 -0.38
CA THR A 116 -8.02 -5.86 -1.76
C THR A 116 -8.20 -7.17 -2.54
N ILE A 117 -8.45 -7.04 -3.84
CA ILE A 117 -8.31 -8.07 -4.85
C ILE A 117 -6.91 -7.88 -5.42
N THR A 118 -6.03 -8.86 -5.20
CA THR A 118 -4.71 -8.93 -5.82
C THR A 118 -4.61 -10.26 -6.56
N GLU A 119 -4.65 -10.21 -7.88
CA GLU A 119 -4.60 -11.41 -8.71
C GLU A 119 -3.49 -11.30 -9.75
N VAL A 120 -2.82 -12.42 -9.99
CA VAL A 120 -1.84 -12.56 -11.05
C VAL A 120 -2.22 -13.79 -11.87
N VAL A 121 -2.50 -13.59 -13.15
CA VAL A 121 -2.99 -14.63 -14.06
C VAL A 121 -2.10 -14.69 -15.29
N SER A 122 -1.62 -15.89 -15.63
CA SER A 122 -0.97 -16.12 -16.93
C SER A 122 -2.03 -16.31 -18.01
N LYS A 123 -1.91 -15.55 -19.10
CA LYS A 123 -2.75 -15.66 -20.31
C LYS A 123 -1.85 -15.84 -21.53
N GLY A 124 -1.41 -17.08 -21.74
CA GLY A 124 -0.48 -17.41 -22.82
C GLY A 124 0.86 -16.71 -22.61
N ASP A 125 1.22 -15.83 -23.53
CA ASP A 125 2.51 -15.11 -23.52
C ASP A 125 2.52 -13.86 -22.64
N VAL A 126 1.37 -13.48 -22.06
CA VAL A 126 1.27 -12.32 -21.17
C VAL A 126 0.84 -12.74 -19.76
N TRP A 127 1.22 -11.90 -18.79
CA TRP A 127 0.74 -11.99 -17.43
C TRP A 127 -0.09 -10.75 -17.12
N GLU A 128 -1.27 -10.96 -16.54
CA GLU A 128 -2.12 -9.89 -16.04
C GLU A 128 -2.00 -9.81 -14.53
N CYS A 129 -1.75 -8.60 -14.03
CA CYS A 129 -1.79 -8.28 -12.62
C CYS A 129 -2.97 -7.35 -12.36
N VAL A 130 -3.88 -7.78 -11.49
CA VAL A 130 -5.05 -7.01 -11.06
C VAL A 130 -4.82 -6.58 -9.62
N TYR A 131 -5.03 -5.29 -9.36
CA TYR A 131 -5.10 -4.74 -8.02
C TYR A 131 -6.36 -3.88 -7.92
N GLN A 132 -7.15 -4.11 -6.87
CA GLN A 132 -8.35 -3.31 -6.61
C GLN A 132 -8.69 -3.35 -5.12
N ILE A 133 -8.95 -2.19 -4.51
CA ILE A 133 -9.64 -2.15 -3.21
C ILE A 133 -11.08 -2.67 -3.38
N SER A 134 -11.47 -3.66 -2.57
CA SER A 134 -12.77 -4.34 -2.70
C SER A 134 -13.95 -3.46 -2.27
N ASP A 135 -13.76 -2.60 -1.27
CA ASP A 135 -14.80 -1.65 -0.83
C ASP A 135 -14.89 -0.46 -1.79
N ASP A 136 -15.96 -0.41 -2.58
CA ASP A 136 -16.18 0.65 -3.56
C ASP A 136 -16.53 2.01 -2.96
N THR A 137 -16.89 2.05 -1.67
CA THR A 137 -17.12 3.31 -0.98
C THR A 137 -15.82 3.97 -0.54
N ILE A 138 -14.67 3.29 -0.65
CA ILE A 138 -13.34 3.91 -0.50
C ILE A 138 -12.99 4.62 -1.81
N ARG A 139 -13.27 5.92 -1.86
CA ARG A 139 -13.02 6.84 -2.99
C ARG A 139 -12.72 8.26 -2.45
N PRO A 140 -11.91 9.07 -3.17
CA PRO A 140 -11.04 8.66 -4.28
C PRO A 140 -9.96 7.67 -3.81
N ARG A 141 -9.39 6.89 -4.73
CA ARG A 141 -8.37 5.85 -4.44
C ARG A 141 -7.28 5.73 -5.50
N ARG A 142 -7.12 6.81 -6.28
CA ARG A 142 -6.21 6.86 -7.41
C ARG A 142 -4.76 6.77 -6.94
N GLN A 143 -4.39 7.47 -5.87
CA GLN A 143 -3.01 7.51 -5.39
C GLN A 143 -2.55 6.14 -4.89
N ASP A 144 -3.38 5.47 -4.10
CA ASP A 144 -3.16 4.10 -3.64
C ASP A 144 -3.04 3.09 -4.80
N THR A 145 -3.94 3.19 -5.79
CA THR A 145 -3.93 2.30 -6.97
C THR A 145 -2.67 2.51 -7.82
N GLU A 146 -2.33 3.77 -8.13
CA GLU A 146 -1.15 4.11 -8.92
C GLU A 146 0.14 3.75 -8.18
N PHE A 147 0.22 4.04 -6.88
CA PHE A 147 1.34 3.65 -6.03
C PHE A 147 1.55 2.14 -6.08
N THR A 148 0.51 1.36 -5.79
CA THR A 148 0.62 -0.10 -5.74
C THR A 148 1.02 -0.71 -7.07
N LEU A 149 0.37 -0.33 -8.18
CA LEU A 149 0.69 -0.89 -9.49
C LEU A 149 2.08 -0.49 -9.98
N ALA A 150 2.49 0.77 -9.75
CA ALA A 150 3.81 1.23 -10.14
C ALA A 150 4.92 0.56 -9.30
N LEU A 151 4.63 0.33 -8.02
CA LEU A 151 5.50 -0.37 -7.11
C LEU A 151 5.70 -1.83 -7.54
N VAL A 152 4.62 -2.55 -7.82
CA VAL A 152 4.64 -3.90 -8.38
C VAL A 152 5.45 -3.95 -9.68
N CYS A 153 5.21 -3.01 -10.60
CA CYS A 153 5.99 -2.91 -11.84
C CYS A 153 7.49 -2.70 -11.58
N ARG A 154 7.85 -1.89 -10.58
CA ARG A 154 9.24 -1.59 -10.25
C ARG A 154 9.95 -2.80 -9.66
N LEU A 155 9.32 -3.47 -8.69
CA LEU A 155 9.86 -4.70 -8.09
C LEU A 155 10.19 -5.74 -9.15
N PHE A 156 9.31 -5.89 -10.13
CA PHE A 156 9.44 -6.86 -11.21
C PHE A 156 10.41 -6.48 -12.33
N ARG A 157 10.82 -5.21 -12.43
CA ARG A 157 11.90 -4.79 -13.34
C ARG A 157 13.28 -5.00 -12.74
N GLY A 158 13.39 -5.09 -11.42
CA GLY A 158 14.66 -5.27 -10.70
C GLY A 158 15.04 -6.73 -10.44
N THR A 159 14.11 -7.67 -10.62
CA THR A 159 14.32 -9.13 -10.51
C THR A 159 14.75 -9.75 -11.83
#